data_AF-A0A1M3E4D9-F1
#
_entry.id   AF-A0A1M3E4D9-F1
#
_cell.length_a   1.000
_cell.length_b   1.000
_cell.length_c   1.000
_cell.angle_alpha   90.00
_cell.angle_beta   90.00
_cell.angle_gamma   90.00
#
_symmetry.space_group_name_H-M   'P 1'
#
loop_
_entity.id
_entity.type
_entity.pdbx_description
1 polymer ?
#
loop_
_entity_poly.entity_id
_entity_poly.type
_entity_poly.pdbx_seq_one_letter_code
_entity_poly.pdbx_strand_id
1 'polypeptide(L)'
;MESKITKETIDFCDKHVKNGNELKITWDGGNDSGYIELILNEIELLDADQDVAAIISFAYTVLGYGSFDGDFSTSGEAIYDPDKKSFIGIDNYSHSESDIHPFNIQIRFPQSLWFDSIRLNYEIDDDNTTVQVDIDCLITNGPRLDCYEKFEKMAAEIFVKDLQKEIEALNSFETTWDELIIERSQLQEVGNELVYIMTELTYSLNKNEQKPITICLIN
;
A
#
# COMPACT_ATOMS: atom_id res chain seq x y z
N MET A 1 18.27 15.85 18.87
CA MET A 1 18.65 17.25 19.18
C MET A 1 17.71 18.07 18.33
N GLU A 2 16.75 18.79 18.91
CA GLU A 2 15.81 19.60 18.12
C GLU A 2 16.60 20.67 17.35
N SER A 3 16.65 20.55 16.03
CA SER A 3 17.18 21.60 15.16
C SER A 3 16.27 22.83 15.33
N LYS A 4 16.84 23.90 15.87
CA LYS A 4 16.12 25.19 15.99
C LYS A 4 16.52 26.06 14.81
N ILE A 5 15.52 26.46 14.03
CA ILE A 5 15.70 27.50 13.02
C ILE A 5 16.11 28.81 13.71
N THR A 6 17.15 29.44 13.18
CA THR A 6 17.66 30.71 13.69
C THR A 6 17.30 31.85 12.73
N LYS A 7 17.47 33.09 13.21
CA LYS A 7 17.35 34.26 12.34
C LYS A 7 18.37 34.23 11.19
N GLU A 8 19.58 33.74 11.44
CA GLU A 8 20.64 33.64 10.43
C GLU A 8 20.21 32.72 9.29
N THR A 9 19.55 31.62 9.61
CA THR A 9 18.98 30.67 8.63
C THR A 9 17.84 31.29 7.81
N ILE A 10 17.01 32.15 8.40
CA ILE A 10 15.98 32.89 7.66
C ILE A 10 16.62 33.94 6.74
N ASP A 11 17.60 34.69 7.26
CA ASP A 11 18.34 35.70 6.51
C ASP A 11 19.11 35.06 5.33
N PHE A 12 19.59 33.83 5.51
CA PHE A 12 20.16 32.99 4.45
C PHE A 12 19.14 32.77 3.32
N CYS A 13 17.96 32.25 3.63
CA CYS A 13 16.90 32.01 2.63
C CYS A 13 16.53 33.31 1.88
N ASP A 14 16.29 34.40 2.63
CA ASP A 14 15.94 35.70 2.07
C ASP A 14 17.00 36.24 1.10
N LYS A 15 18.28 36.10 1.47
CA LYS A 15 19.40 36.53 0.63
C LYS A 15 19.44 35.76 -0.68
N HIS A 16 19.17 34.45 -0.64
CA HIS A 16 19.24 33.60 -1.81
C HIS A 16 18.11 33.87 -2.81
N VAL A 17 16.90 34.24 -2.35
CA VAL A 17 15.77 34.54 -3.24
C VAL A 17 15.68 36.01 -3.71
N LYS A 18 16.45 36.94 -3.11
CA LYS A 18 16.38 38.39 -3.37
C LYS A 18 16.57 38.81 -4.84
N ASN A 19 17.22 37.98 -5.65
CA ASN A 19 17.49 38.25 -7.07
C ASN A 19 16.58 37.46 -8.03
N GLY A 20 15.44 36.96 -7.54
CA GLY A 20 14.53 36.13 -8.34
C GLY A 20 15.00 34.69 -8.51
N ASN A 21 15.97 34.25 -7.71
CA ASN A 21 16.32 32.83 -7.65
C ASN A 21 15.23 32.07 -6.89
N GLU A 22 15.08 30.80 -7.23
CA GLU A 22 14.19 29.88 -6.56
C GLU A 22 14.99 29.03 -5.56
N LEU A 23 14.54 29.03 -4.31
CA LEU A 23 15.04 28.12 -3.27
C LEU A 23 13.90 27.16 -2.92
N LYS A 24 14.10 25.87 -3.16
CA LYS A 24 13.09 24.82 -2.91
C LYS A 24 13.66 23.69 -2.07
N ILE A 25 12.81 23.05 -1.30
CA ILE A 25 13.09 21.78 -0.63
C ILE A 25 12.39 20.69 -1.44
N THR A 26 13.09 19.59 -1.72
CA THR A 26 12.50 18.37 -2.25
C THR A 26 12.68 17.25 -1.24
N TRP A 27 11.74 16.31 -1.22
CA TRP A 27 11.85 15.11 -0.41
C TRP A 27 11.30 13.91 -1.15
N ASP A 28 11.85 12.77 -0.80
CA ASP A 28 11.39 11.46 -1.22
C ASP A 28 11.78 10.47 -0.12
N GLY A 29 10.81 9.68 0.32
CA GLY A 29 11.03 8.64 1.29
C GLY A 29 9.75 7.94 1.68
N GLY A 30 9.86 7.12 2.71
CA GLY A 30 8.82 6.20 3.14
C GLY A 30 9.40 5.12 4.02
N ASN A 31 8.54 4.56 4.87
CA ASN A 31 8.90 3.51 5.82
C ASN A 31 10.12 3.92 6.67
N ASP A 32 11.25 3.22 6.53
CA ASP A 32 12.45 3.39 7.35
C ASP A 32 13.47 4.38 6.78
N SER A 33 13.25 4.95 5.59
CA SER A 33 14.28 5.75 4.91
C SER A 33 13.71 6.91 4.09
N GLY A 34 14.56 7.88 3.79
CA GLY A 34 14.22 9.00 2.94
C GLY A 34 15.37 9.99 2.86
N TYR A 35 15.22 10.95 1.96
CA TYR A 35 16.16 12.06 1.83
C TYR A 35 15.39 13.37 1.63
N ILE A 36 16.04 14.45 2.05
CA ILE A 36 15.60 15.82 1.85
C ILE A 36 16.76 16.59 1.25
N GLU A 37 16.50 17.28 0.16
CA GLU A 37 17.47 18.13 -0.53
C GLU A 37 17.01 19.59 -0.49
N LEU A 38 17.98 20.51 -0.42
CA LEU A 38 17.73 21.93 -0.59
C LEU A 38 18.33 22.35 -1.93
N ILE A 39 17.51 22.91 -2.81
CA ILE A 39 17.88 23.21 -4.19
C ILE A 39 17.77 24.71 -4.45
N LEU A 40 18.81 25.30 -5.04
CA LEU A 40 18.85 26.69 -5.50
C LEU A 40 18.98 26.72 -7.02
N ASN A 41 17.95 27.17 -7.75
CA ASN A 41 17.92 27.19 -9.21
C ASN A 41 18.36 25.86 -9.87
N GLU A 42 17.79 24.73 -9.44
CA GLU A 42 18.12 23.36 -9.89
C GLU A 42 19.51 22.83 -9.47
N ILE A 43 20.22 23.54 -8.58
CA ILE A 43 21.49 23.06 -8.00
C ILE A 43 21.28 22.70 -6.54
N GLU A 44 21.53 21.44 -6.19
CA GLU A 44 21.55 20.96 -4.81
C GLU A 44 22.62 21.71 -3.99
N LEU A 45 22.21 22.21 -2.82
CA LEU A 45 23.08 22.77 -1.82
C LEU A 45 23.49 21.66 -0.85
N LEU A 46 24.80 21.47 -0.69
CA LEU A 46 25.34 20.43 0.17
C LEU A 46 25.21 20.80 1.66
N ASP A 47 24.95 19.77 2.47
CA ASP A 47 24.77 19.84 3.94
C ASP A 47 26.04 20.23 4.74
N ALA A 48 27.15 20.51 4.06
CA ALA A 48 28.36 21.04 4.67
C ALA A 48 28.19 22.50 5.18
N ASP A 49 27.18 23.21 4.68
CA ASP A 49 26.78 24.53 5.18
C ASP A 49 25.81 24.37 6.36
N GLN A 50 26.10 25.05 7.48
CA GLN A 50 25.32 24.96 8.71
C GLN A 50 23.85 25.37 8.53
N ASP A 51 23.56 26.35 7.66
CA ASP A 51 22.21 26.84 7.43
C ASP A 51 21.42 25.84 6.60
N VAL A 52 22.08 25.23 5.60
CA VAL A 52 21.51 24.15 4.79
C VAL A 52 21.18 22.95 5.68
N ALA A 53 22.12 22.51 6.52
CA ALA A 53 21.90 21.41 7.47
C ALA A 53 20.78 21.71 8.47
N ALA A 54 20.67 22.95 8.95
CA ALA A 54 19.60 23.36 9.86
C ALA A 54 18.21 23.31 9.20
N ILE A 55 18.10 23.79 7.95
CA ILE A 55 16.87 23.73 7.15
C ILE A 55 16.45 22.28 6.91
N ILE A 56 17.37 21.45 6.43
CA ILE A 56 17.12 20.02 6.16
C ILE A 56 16.68 19.30 7.43
N SER A 57 17.41 19.48 8.54
CA SER A 57 17.07 18.84 9.81
C SER A 57 15.71 19.29 10.36
N PHE A 58 15.35 20.56 10.18
CA PHE A 58 14.03 21.07 10.55
C PHE A 58 12.93 20.51 9.64
N ALA A 59 13.19 20.41 8.33
CA ALA A 59 12.25 19.81 7.38
C ALA A 59 11.96 18.34 7.73
N TYR A 60 12.97 17.54 8.08
CA TYR A 60 12.76 16.16 8.59
C TYR A 60 11.82 16.13 9.80
N THR A 61 11.96 17.11 10.70
CA THR A 61 11.11 17.20 11.90
C THR A 61 9.67 17.55 11.54
N VAL A 62 9.45 18.51 10.62
CA VAL A 62 8.10 18.93 10.21
C VAL A 62 7.39 17.87 9.38
N LEU A 63 8.10 17.19 8.49
CA LEU A 63 7.60 16.10 7.67
C LEU A 63 7.34 14.82 8.48
N GLY A 64 7.87 14.71 9.70
CA GLY A 64 7.65 13.57 10.58
C GLY A 64 8.44 12.31 10.19
N TYR A 65 9.44 12.43 9.33
CA TYR A 65 10.28 11.31 8.89
C TYR A 65 10.89 10.56 10.09
N GLY A 66 10.76 9.23 10.10
CA GLY A 66 11.23 8.34 11.18
C GLY A 66 10.30 8.23 12.39
N SER A 67 9.12 8.84 12.35
CA SER A 67 8.08 8.71 13.41
C SER A 67 6.88 7.84 13.03
N PHE A 68 6.86 7.36 11.79
CA PHE A 68 5.76 6.60 11.23
C PHE A 68 6.07 5.10 11.27
N ASP A 69 5.22 4.35 11.96
CA ASP A 69 5.18 2.89 11.92
C ASP A 69 4.14 2.51 10.85
N GLY A 70 4.51 1.70 9.85
CA GLY A 70 3.60 1.26 8.78
C GLY A 70 4.14 1.47 7.35
N ASP A 71 3.29 1.13 6.37
CA ASP A 71 3.60 1.18 4.94
C ASP A 71 3.09 2.50 4.32
N PHE A 72 4.02 3.43 4.11
CA PHE A 72 3.73 4.72 3.48
C PHE A 72 4.91 5.21 2.66
N SER A 73 4.63 6.00 1.64
CA SER A 73 5.62 6.78 0.91
C SER A 73 5.17 8.24 0.83
N THR A 74 6.14 9.14 0.75
CA THR A 74 5.91 10.57 0.65
C THR A 74 6.98 11.15 -0.27
N SER A 75 6.54 11.95 -1.24
CA SER A 75 7.44 12.71 -2.09
C SER A 75 6.85 14.07 -2.39
N GLY A 76 7.67 15.08 -2.54
CA GLY A 76 7.14 16.41 -2.81
C GLY A 76 8.19 17.49 -2.90
N GLU A 77 7.67 18.70 -3.06
CA GLU A 77 8.50 19.88 -3.12
C GLU A 77 7.79 21.08 -2.47
N ALA A 78 8.58 21.99 -1.93
CA ALA A 78 8.11 23.23 -1.33
C ALA A 78 9.06 24.38 -1.63
N ILE A 79 8.52 25.50 -2.14
CA ILE A 79 9.29 26.68 -2.54
C ILE A 79 9.28 27.71 -1.40
N TYR A 80 10.43 28.33 -1.15
CA TYR A 80 10.55 29.37 -0.13
C TYR A 80 9.78 30.64 -0.52
N ASP A 81 8.85 31.05 0.34
CA ASP A 81 8.12 32.30 0.28
C ASP A 81 8.76 33.32 1.25
N PRO A 82 9.44 34.37 0.75
CA PRO A 82 10.11 35.34 1.61
C PRO A 82 9.14 36.26 2.37
N ASP A 83 7.88 36.38 1.97
CA ASP A 83 6.90 37.18 2.72
C ASP A 83 6.38 36.39 3.92
N LYS A 84 6.15 35.09 3.72
CA LYS A 84 5.68 34.17 4.79
C LYS A 84 6.80 33.52 5.60
N LYS A 85 8.06 33.68 5.19
CA LYS A 85 9.24 33.01 5.78
C LYS A 85 9.00 31.51 5.96
N SER A 86 8.49 30.87 4.91
CA SER A 86 8.05 29.49 4.94
C SER A 86 8.30 28.82 3.60
N PHE A 87 8.60 27.52 3.59
CA PHE A 87 8.52 26.73 2.36
C PHE A 87 7.09 26.24 2.19
N ILE A 88 6.52 26.45 1.00
CA ILE A 88 5.11 26.13 0.69
C ILE A 88 5.07 25.27 -0.55
N GLY A 89 4.34 24.16 -0.48
CA GLY A 89 4.17 23.28 -1.63
C GLY A 89 3.24 22.12 -1.38
N ILE A 90 3.53 20.99 -2.01
CA ILE A 90 2.67 19.82 -2.03
C ILE A 90 3.46 18.59 -1.60
N ASP A 91 2.85 17.83 -0.71
CA ASP A 91 3.24 16.48 -0.32
C ASP A 91 2.36 15.47 -1.05
N ASN A 92 2.98 14.58 -1.82
CA ASN A 92 2.33 13.42 -2.41
C ASN A 92 2.51 12.26 -1.45
N TYR A 93 1.52 12.05 -0.59
CA TYR A 93 1.50 11.00 0.41
C TYR A 93 0.78 9.77 -0.14
N SER A 94 1.38 8.60 0.01
CA SER A 94 0.75 7.31 -0.29
C SER A 94 0.86 6.35 0.89
N HIS A 95 -0.13 5.48 1.04
CA HIS A 95 -0.11 4.40 2.03
C HIS A 95 -1.02 3.26 1.59
N SER A 96 -0.73 2.07 2.10
CA SER A 96 -1.55 0.88 1.91
C SER A 96 -2.76 0.92 2.84
N GLU A 97 -3.95 0.69 2.30
CA GLU A 97 -5.20 0.53 3.05
C GLU A 97 -5.88 -0.79 2.67
N SER A 98 -6.60 -1.39 3.63
CA SER A 98 -7.43 -2.56 3.36
C SER A 98 -8.89 -2.13 3.12
N ASP A 99 -9.52 -2.73 2.11
CA ASP A 99 -10.93 -2.56 1.80
C ASP A 99 -11.62 -3.92 1.56
N ILE A 100 -12.95 -3.91 1.53
CA ILE A 100 -13.78 -5.09 1.36
C ILE A 100 -14.64 -4.96 0.11
N HIS A 101 -14.45 -5.86 -0.85
CA HIS A 101 -15.28 -5.95 -2.05
C HIS A 101 -16.33 -7.04 -1.90
N PRO A 102 -17.64 -6.70 -1.90
CA PRO A 102 -18.69 -7.72 -1.85
C PRO A 102 -18.81 -8.42 -3.21
N PHE A 103 -18.77 -9.76 -3.20
CA PHE A 103 -18.89 -10.56 -4.43
C PHE A 103 -19.69 -11.85 -4.20
N ASN A 104 -19.85 -12.69 -5.23
CA ASN A 104 -20.46 -14.02 -5.07
C ASN A 104 -19.75 -15.07 -5.95
N ILE A 105 -18.69 -15.69 -5.41
CA ILE A 105 -18.04 -16.83 -6.06
C ILE A 105 -18.51 -18.10 -5.38
N GLN A 106 -18.88 -19.08 -6.21
CA GLN A 106 -19.42 -20.35 -5.74
C GLN A 106 -18.45 -21.48 -6.03
N ILE A 107 -18.14 -22.26 -5.00
CA ILE A 107 -17.34 -23.47 -5.13
C ILE A 107 -18.28 -24.65 -4.95
N ARG A 108 -18.36 -25.50 -5.98
CA ARG A 108 -19.37 -26.56 -6.09
C ARG A 108 -18.70 -27.92 -6.13
N PHE A 109 -19.01 -28.77 -5.17
CA PHE A 109 -18.45 -30.12 -5.03
C PHE A 109 -19.54 -31.17 -5.24
N PRO A 110 -19.26 -32.32 -5.88
CA PRO A 110 -20.21 -33.43 -5.91
C PRO A 110 -20.51 -33.91 -4.50
N GLN A 111 -21.78 -34.07 -4.15
CA GLN A 111 -22.19 -34.56 -2.83
C GLN A 111 -21.65 -35.97 -2.55
N SER A 112 -21.43 -36.77 -3.60
CA SER A 112 -20.83 -38.10 -3.55
C SER A 112 -19.34 -38.12 -3.20
N LEU A 113 -18.65 -36.98 -3.29
CA LEU A 113 -17.25 -36.84 -2.90
C LEU A 113 -17.19 -36.63 -1.37
N TRP A 114 -16.48 -37.51 -0.67
CA TRP A 114 -16.36 -37.45 0.78
C TRP A 114 -15.12 -36.66 1.21
N PHE A 115 -15.29 -35.70 2.10
CA PHE A 115 -14.20 -34.94 2.72
C PHE A 115 -14.71 -34.38 4.05
N ASP A 116 -13.80 -34.07 4.97
CA ASP A 116 -14.17 -33.44 6.24
C ASP A 116 -14.27 -31.92 6.07
N SER A 117 -13.27 -31.34 5.40
CA SER A 117 -13.20 -29.92 5.09
C SER A 117 -12.49 -29.65 3.77
N ILE A 118 -12.56 -28.40 3.32
CA ILE A 118 -11.83 -27.88 2.18
C ILE A 118 -10.86 -26.83 2.68
N ARG A 119 -9.60 -26.89 2.26
CA ARG A 119 -8.67 -25.76 2.35
C ARG A 119 -8.71 -25.01 1.04
N LEU A 120 -9.00 -23.72 1.09
CA LEU A 120 -8.90 -22.80 -0.02
C LEU A 120 -7.81 -21.79 0.33
N ASN A 121 -6.76 -21.74 -0.46
CA ASN A 121 -5.73 -20.71 -0.38
C ASN A 121 -5.76 -19.94 -1.70
N TYR A 122 -5.73 -18.61 -1.63
CA TYR A 122 -5.53 -17.79 -2.81
C TYR A 122 -4.61 -16.62 -2.52
N GLU A 123 -3.84 -16.24 -3.54
CA GLU A 123 -2.88 -15.14 -3.49
C GLU A 123 -2.85 -14.43 -4.84
N ILE A 124 -2.87 -13.11 -4.77
CA ILE A 124 -2.74 -12.23 -5.92
C ILE A 124 -1.88 -11.05 -5.47
N ASP A 125 -0.86 -10.76 -6.26
CA ASP A 125 0.12 -9.71 -6.01
C ASP A 125 0.17 -8.82 -7.27
N ASP A 126 0.26 -7.50 -7.12
CA ASP A 126 0.20 -6.52 -8.22
C ASP A 126 1.30 -6.79 -9.25
N ASP A 127 2.47 -7.25 -8.78
CA ASP A 127 3.60 -7.62 -9.61
C ASP A 127 3.35 -8.91 -10.43
N ASN A 128 2.41 -9.74 -10.00
CA ASN A 128 2.01 -10.98 -10.65
C ASN A 128 0.53 -10.90 -11.05
N THR A 129 0.28 -10.52 -12.31
CA THR A 129 -1.03 -10.68 -13.00
C THR A 129 -1.63 -12.11 -12.97
N THR A 130 -0.99 -13.06 -12.29
CA THR A 130 -1.40 -14.45 -12.16
C THR A 130 -2.07 -14.68 -10.81
N VAL A 131 -3.37 -14.96 -10.83
CA VAL A 131 -4.08 -15.46 -9.66
C VAL A 131 -3.61 -16.87 -9.32
N GLN A 132 -3.13 -17.04 -8.09
CA GLN A 132 -2.78 -18.35 -7.55
C GLN A 132 -3.90 -18.82 -6.64
N VAL A 133 -4.41 -20.02 -6.89
CA VAL A 133 -5.46 -20.65 -6.07
C VAL A 133 -5.08 -22.11 -5.88
N ASP A 134 -5.13 -22.54 -4.63
CA ASP A 134 -5.03 -23.94 -4.23
C ASP A 134 -6.30 -24.34 -3.49
N ILE A 135 -6.83 -25.53 -3.83
CA ILE A 135 -8.01 -26.10 -3.20
C ILE A 135 -7.68 -27.54 -2.83
N ASP A 136 -7.75 -27.87 -1.54
CA ASP A 136 -7.54 -29.23 -1.06
C ASP A 136 -8.78 -29.77 -0.35
N CYS A 137 -9.21 -30.96 -0.73
CA CYS A 137 -10.15 -31.75 0.05
C CYS A 137 -9.39 -32.46 1.20
N LEU A 138 -9.63 -32.03 2.43
CA LEU A 138 -9.01 -32.59 3.63
C LEU A 138 -9.82 -33.80 4.12
N ILE A 139 -9.13 -34.93 4.34
CA ILE A 139 -9.73 -36.19 4.79
C ILE A 139 -8.90 -36.72 5.97
N THR A 140 -9.49 -36.70 7.15
CA THR A 140 -8.90 -37.19 8.40
C THR A 140 -8.89 -38.71 8.45
N ASN A 141 -9.97 -39.34 7.98
CA ASN A 141 -10.17 -40.79 8.03
C ASN A 141 -10.69 -41.32 6.70
N GLY A 142 -9.80 -41.78 5.83
CA GLY A 142 -10.20 -42.43 4.59
C GLY A 142 -9.11 -42.43 3.52
N PRO A 143 -9.31 -43.18 2.43
CA PRO A 143 -8.39 -43.15 1.31
C PRO A 143 -8.54 -41.85 0.51
N ARG A 144 -7.42 -41.23 0.17
CA ARG A 144 -7.35 -40.17 -0.85
C ARG A 144 -7.25 -40.85 -2.22
N LEU A 145 -8.27 -40.65 -3.05
CA LEU A 145 -8.39 -41.19 -4.41
C LEU A 145 -7.88 -40.19 -5.47
N ASP A 146 -7.46 -40.68 -6.63
CA ASP A 146 -7.00 -39.81 -7.73
C ASP A 146 -8.07 -38.84 -8.26
N CYS A 147 -9.34 -39.07 -7.92
CA CYS A 147 -10.43 -38.16 -8.30
C CYS A 147 -10.42 -36.84 -7.52
N TYR A 148 -9.79 -36.79 -6.32
CA TYR A 148 -9.69 -35.55 -5.55
C TYR A 148 -8.81 -34.54 -6.28
N GLU A 149 -7.59 -34.93 -6.68
CA GLU A 149 -6.65 -34.04 -7.37
C GLU A 149 -7.24 -33.43 -8.65
N LYS A 150 -7.96 -34.24 -9.44
CA LYS A 150 -8.64 -33.75 -10.65
C LYS A 150 -9.73 -32.74 -10.31
N PHE A 151 -10.50 -33.03 -9.26
CA PHE A 151 -11.60 -32.17 -8.84
C PHE A 151 -11.09 -30.85 -8.26
N GLU A 152 -10.12 -30.92 -7.36
CA GLU A 152 -9.40 -29.81 -6.74
C GLU A 152 -8.84 -28.85 -7.79
N LYS A 153 -8.12 -29.38 -8.78
CA LYS A 153 -7.60 -28.60 -9.90
C LYS A 153 -8.72 -27.93 -10.73
N MET A 154 -9.78 -28.67 -11.04
CA MET A 154 -10.93 -28.10 -11.77
C MET A 154 -11.62 -26.99 -10.98
N ALA A 155 -11.80 -27.16 -9.67
CA ALA A 155 -12.39 -26.16 -8.80
C ALA A 155 -11.50 -24.91 -8.72
N ALA A 156 -10.18 -25.08 -8.57
CA ALA A 156 -9.22 -23.99 -8.56
C ALA A 156 -9.23 -23.21 -9.88
N GLU A 157 -9.24 -23.88 -11.04
CA GLU A 157 -9.32 -23.24 -12.35
C GLU A 157 -10.60 -22.41 -12.57
N ILE A 158 -11.73 -22.85 -11.98
CA ILE A 158 -12.98 -22.08 -12.01
C ILE A 158 -12.88 -20.87 -11.08
N PHE A 159 -12.40 -21.08 -9.86
CA PHE A 159 -12.25 -20.02 -8.86
C PHE A 159 -11.30 -18.92 -9.35
N VAL A 160 -10.16 -19.27 -9.95
CA VAL A 160 -9.23 -18.33 -10.61
C VAL A 160 -9.96 -17.41 -11.57
N LYS A 161 -10.80 -17.97 -12.44
CA LYS A 161 -11.50 -17.19 -13.47
C LYS A 161 -12.54 -16.24 -12.89
N ASP A 162 -13.21 -16.64 -11.82
CA ASP A 162 -14.23 -15.79 -11.22
C ASP A 162 -13.58 -14.73 -10.31
N LEU A 163 -12.54 -15.07 -9.56
CA LEU A 163 -11.77 -14.11 -8.76
C LEU A 163 -11.08 -13.06 -9.63
N GLN A 164 -10.49 -13.47 -10.76
CA GLN A 164 -9.89 -12.55 -11.72
C GLN A 164 -10.90 -11.51 -12.23
N LYS A 165 -12.15 -11.91 -12.51
CA LYS A 165 -13.19 -10.97 -12.95
C LYS A 165 -13.58 -9.97 -11.86
N GLU A 166 -13.66 -10.42 -10.62
CA GLU A 166 -13.99 -9.54 -9.49
C GLU A 166 -12.89 -8.49 -9.28
N ILE A 167 -11.63 -8.87 -9.44
CA ILE A 167 -10.49 -7.95 -9.31
C ILE A 167 -10.40 -6.98 -10.48
N GLU A 168 -10.64 -7.45 -11.71
CA GLU A 168 -10.73 -6.57 -12.89
C GLU A 168 -11.85 -5.52 -12.78
N ALA A 169 -12.84 -5.74 -11.90
CA ALA A 169 -13.90 -4.78 -11.63
C ALA A 169 -13.52 -3.72 -10.57
N LEU A 170 -12.41 -3.88 -9.86
CA LEU A 170 -11.93 -2.93 -8.85
C LEU A 170 -11.24 -1.73 -9.51
N ASN A 171 -11.52 -0.54 -9.01
CA ASN A 171 -10.87 0.69 -9.49
C ASN A 171 -9.40 0.80 -9.06
N SER A 172 -9.05 0.13 -7.96
CA SER A 172 -7.72 0.07 -7.38
C SER A 172 -7.59 -1.24 -6.63
N PHE A 173 -6.47 -1.92 -6.83
CA PHE A 173 -6.14 -3.21 -6.24
C PHE A 173 -4.62 -3.31 -6.22
N GLU A 174 -4.08 -3.86 -5.14
CA GLU A 174 -2.66 -4.15 -5.01
C GLU A 174 -2.46 -5.64 -4.72
N THR A 175 -3.01 -6.13 -3.62
CA THR A 175 -2.87 -7.54 -3.26
C THR A 175 -4.10 -8.07 -2.52
N THR A 176 -4.32 -9.38 -2.62
CA THR A 176 -5.21 -10.10 -1.72
C THR A 176 -4.61 -11.47 -1.45
N TRP A 177 -4.71 -11.90 -0.19
CA TRP A 177 -4.30 -13.23 0.23
C TRP A 177 -5.22 -13.69 1.35
N ASP A 178 -5.64 -14.95 1.30
CA ASP A 178 -6.35 -15.59 2.40
C ASP A 178 -6.19 -17.12 2.39
N GLU A 179 -6.32 -17.71 3.57
CA GLU A 179 -6.42 -19.16 3.77
C GLU A 179 -7.70 -19.49 4.55
N LEU A 180 -8.64 -20.14 3.86
CA LEU A 180 -9.92 -20.54 4.43
C LEU A 180 -9.98 -22.05 4.62
N ILE A 181 -10.36 -22.48 5.83
CA ILE A 181 -10.76 -23.86 6.11
C ILE A 181 -12.29 -23.91 6.20
N ILE A 182 -12.90 -24.56 5.22
CA ILE A 182 -14.35 -24.66 5.06
C ILE A 182 -14.77 -26.08 5.46
N GLU A 183 -15.36 -26.21 6.65
CA GLU A 183 -15.93 -27.47 7.11
C GLU A 183 -17.07 -27.91 6.19
N ARG A 184 -17.21 -29.21 5.93
CA ARG A 184 -18.32 -29.73 5.09
C ARG A 184 -19.69 -29.29 5.61
N SER A 185 -19.83 -29.12 6.94
CA SER A 185 -21.05 -28.63 7.58
C SER A 185 -21.43 -27.17 7.24
N GLN A 186 -20.49 -26.39 6.72
CA GLN A 186 -20.72 -25.01 6.25
C GLN A 186 -21.20 -24.96 4.79
N LEU A 187 -21.20 -26.09 4.08
CA LEU A 187 -21.65 -26.18 2.69
C LEU A 187 -23.17 -26.37 2.61
N GLN A 188 -23.77 -25.75 1.59
CA GLN A 188 -25.19 -25.90 1.29
C GLN A 188 -25.42 -27.06 0.33
N GLU A 189 -26.37 -27.94 0.65
CA GLU A 189 -26.80 -28.99 -0.27
C GLU A 189 -27.74 -28.40 -1.34
N VAL A 190 -27.31 -28.44 -2.60
CA VAL A 190 -28.08 -27.96 -3.75
C VAL A 190 -28.15 -29.07 -4.79
N GLY A 191 -29.23 -29.86 -4.73
CA GLY A 191 -29.37 -31.05 -5.59
C GLY A 191 -28.33 -32.11 -5.23
N ASN A 192 -27.46 -32.45 -6.19
CA ASN A 192 -26.36 -33.42 -5.98
C ASN A 192 -25.01 -32.74 -5.72
N GLU A 193 -25.02 -31.46 -5.34
CA GLU A 193 -23.83 -30.65 -5.10
C GLU A 193 -23.82 -30.11 -3.67
N LEU A 194 -22.60 -29.90 -3.16
CA LEU A 194 -22.30 -29.12 -1.98
C LEU A 194 -21.73 -27.78 -2.45
N VAL A 195 -22.31 -26.69 -1.97
CA VAL A 195 -21.99 -25.35 -2.46
C VAL A 195 -21.49 -24.49 -1.30
N TYR A 196 -20.28 -23.95 -1.46
CA TYR A 196 -19.80 -22.83 -0.67
C TYR A 196 -20.03 -21.54 -1.45
N ILE A 197 -20.45 -20.49 -0.75
CA ILE A 197 -20.61 -19.15 -1.33
C ILE A 197 -19.68 -18.21 -0.57
N MET A 198 -18.65 -17.73 -1.25
CA MET A 198 -17.80 -16.67 -0.74
C MET A 198 -18.42 -15.31 -1.10
N THR A 199 -18.56 -14.44 -0.11
CA THR A 199 -19.37 -13.21 -0.24
C THR A 199 -18.57 -11.92 -0.22
N GLU A 200 -17.29 -11.97 0.14
CA GLU A 200 -16.47 -10.78 0.32
C GLU A 200 -14.99 -11.09 0.04
N LEU A 201 -14.29 -10.09 -0.53
CA LEU A 201 -12.84 -10.10 -0.76
C LEU A 201 -12.25 -9.03 0.14
N THR A 202 -11.35 -9.43 1.03
CA THR A 202 -10.48 -8.44 1.68
C THR A 202 -9.26 -8.23 0.79
N TYR A 203 -8.97 -6.98 0.42
CA TYR A 203 -7.82 -6.67 -0.43
C TYR A 203 -7.13 -5.40 0.07
N SER A 204 -5.87 -5.24 -0.32
CA SER A 204 -5.09 -4.03 -0.11
C SER A 204 -5.12 -3.16 -1.36
N LEU A 205 -5.06 -1.84 -1.16
CA LEU A 205 -4.94 -0.85 -2.21
C LEU A 205 -4.07 0.32 -1.77
N ASN A 206 -3.35 0.89 -2.74
CA ASN A 206 -2.55 2.09 -2.53
C ASN A 206 -3.43 3.36 -2.58
N LYS A 207 -3.60 4.02 -1.45
CA LYS A 207 -4.24 5.35 -1.40
C LYS A 207 -3.21 6.44 -1.56
N ASN A 208 -3.44 7.30 -2.55
CA ASN A 208 -2.62 8.47 -2.84
C ASN A 208 -3.38 9.75 -2.49
N GLU A 209 -2.73 10.67 -1.78
CA GLU A 209 -3.29 11.96 -1.40
C GLU A 209 -2.27 13.07 -1.64
N GLN A 210 -2.70 14.16 -2.27
CA GLN A 210 -1.91 15.38 -2.35
C GLN A 210 -2.30 16.33 -1.23
N LYS A 211 -1.37 16.57 -0.31
CA LYS A 211 -1.57 17.44 0.86
C LYS A 211 -0.79 18.74 0.67
N PRO A 212 -1.40 19.92 0.88
CA PRO A 212 -0.63 21.14 0.97
C PRO A 212 0.27 21.09 2.20
N ILE A 213 1.54 21.46 2.06
CA ILE A 213 2.50 21.51 3.16
C ILE A 213 3.08 22.92 3.33
N THR A 214 3.35 23.27 4.58
CA THR A 214 4.02 24.51 4.95
C THR A 214 5.08 24.24 6.01
N ILE A 215 6.34 24.48 5.68
CA ILE A 215 7.47 24.40 6.62
C ILE A 215 7.76 25.83 7.07
N CYS A 216 7.15 26.22 8.20
CA CYS A 216 7.26 27.57 8.75
C CYS A 216 8.57 27.74 9.51
N LEU A 217 9.40 28.70 9.09
CA LEU A 217 10.72 28.95 9.70
C LEU A 217 10.63 29.88 10.92
N ILE A 218 9.49 30.54 11.13
CA ILE A 218 9.24 31.39 12.30
C ILE A 218 8.44 30.59 13.33
N ASN A 219 8.96 30.50 14.55
CA ASN A 219 8.21 30.02 15.73
C ASN A 219 7.41 31.16 16.38
#